data_AF-A0A7S2EBS0-F1
#
_entry.id   AF-A0A7S2EBS0-F1
#
_cell.length_a   1.000
_cell.length_b   1.000
_cell.length_c   1.000
_cell.angle_alpha   90.00
_cell.angle_beta   90.00
_cell.angle_gamma   90.00
#
_symmetry.space_group_name_H-M   'P 1'
#
loop_
_entity.id
_entity.type
_entity.pdbx_description
1 polymer ?
#
loop_
_entity_poly.entity_id
_entity_poly.type
_entity_poly.pdbx_seq_one_letter_code
_entity_poly.pdbx_strand_id
1 'polypeptide(L)'
;DKLAREESTGKAASTDELGVWERSLLRTVTNCALKMEEERLIGGLYSNVVWMVVTDSPALGQRAVDTYDGQNVTKANDVLLPGPIHRSVLTTASQGKQTKANRKPSTKDFAEAMIDWYLLGESDIVISGGGSLSFGATASLRTARPLHLARKDCQQETFSFDEPLDQLS
;
A
#
# COMPACT_ATOMS: atom_id res chain seq x y z
N ASP A 1 -14.66 -18.07 42.40
CA ASP A 1 -13.93 -18.78 41.34
C ASP A 1 -14.84 -19.22 40.21
N LYS A 2 -14.31 -19.17 38.99
CA LYS A 2 -14.93 -19.50 37.68
C LYS A 2 -15.62 -18.33 36.96
N LEU A 3 -14.79 -17.38 36.53
CA LEU A 3 -15.01 -16.62 35.31
C LEU A 3 -14.79 -17.57 34.12
N ALA A 4 -15.88 -17.97 33.46
CA ALA A 4 -15.83 -18.67 32.18
C ALA A 4 -15.51 -17.64 31.09
N ARG A 5 -14.32 -17.78 30.51
CA ARG A 5 -13.80 -16.98 29.41
C ARG A 5 -14.43 -17.53 28.13
N GLU A 6 -15.40 -16.82 27.55
CA GLU A 6 -15.87 -17.11 26.20
C GLU A 6 -14.75 -16.74 25.21
N GLU A 7 -13.93 -17.72 24.86
CA GLU A 7 -13.10 -17.66 23.65
C GLU A 7 -14.04 -17.73 22.45
N SER A 8 -14.35 -16.56 21.91
CA SER A 8 -14.82 -16.38 20.54
C SER A 8 -13.74 -16.91 19.59
N THR A 9 -13.81 -18.20 19.26
CA THR A 9 -13.10 -18.75 18.10
C THR A 9 -13.75 -18.19 16.85
N GLY A 10 -13.32 -17.00 16.45
CA GLY A 10 -13.60 -16.44 15.14
C GLY A 10 -13.12 -17.43 14.09
N LYS A 11 -14.06 -18.16 13.49
CA LYS A 11 -13.81 -18.94 12.27
C LYS A 11 -13.16 -17.99 11.27
N ALA A 12 -11.89 -18.21 10.98
CA ALA A 12 -11.23 -17.64 9.81
C ALA A 12 -12.10 -18.02 8.60
N ALA A 13 -12.78 -17.04 8.03
CA ALA A 13 -13.40 -17.19 6.72
C ALA A 13 -12.32 -17.72 5.78
N SER A 14 -12.62 -18.79 5.05
CA SER A 14 -11.66 -19.48 4.18
C SER A 14 -10.90 -18.46 3.32
N THR A 15 -9.59 -18.43 3.48
CA THR A 15 -8.62 -17.53 2.83
C THR A 15 -8.50 -17.70 1.31
N ASP A 16 -9.44 -18.39 0.65
CA ASP A 16 -9.24 -18.91 -0.70
C ASP A 16 -10.01 -18.22 -1.83
N GLU A 17 -10.95 -17.31 -1.57
CA GLU A 17 -11.69 -16.67 -2.66
C GLU A 17 -11.59 -15.14 -2.64
N LEU A 18 -10.42 -14.63 -3.03
CA LEU A 18 -10.36 -13.27 -3.57
C LEU A 18 -11.35 -13.15 -4.74
N GLY A 19 -12.14 -12.09 -4.79
CA GLY A 19 -13.00 -11.81 -5.94
C GLY A 19 -12.18 -11.62 -7.21
N VAL A 20 -12.83 -11.77 -8.39
CA VAL A 20 -12.19 -11.49 -9.69
C VAL A 20 -11.60 -10.07 -9.74
N TRP A 21 -12.33 -9.11 -9.19
CA TRP A 21 -11.89 -7.72 -9.11
C TRP A 21 -10.67 -7.54 -8.20
N GLU A 22 -10.68 -8.14 -6.99
CA GLU A 22 -9.55 -8.04 -6.05
C GLU A 22 -8.29 -8.68 -6.60
N ARG A 23 -8.40 -9.83 -7.29
CA ARG A 23 -7.28 -10.46 -7.98
C ARG A 23 -6.71 -9.58 -9.08
N SER A 24 -7.59 -8.92 -9.85
CA SER A 24 -7.18 -7.99 -10.90
C SER A 24 -6.49 -6.76 -10.32
N LEU A 25 -7.02 -6.21 -9.23
CA LEU A 25 -6.46 -5.07 -8.52
C LEU A 25 -5.08 -5.42 -7.95
N LEU A 26 -4.99 -6.51 -7.18
CA LEU A 26 -3.74 -6.98 -6.60
C LEU A 26 -2.68 -7.14 -7.69
N ARG A 27 -2.99 -7.85 -8.77
CA ARG A 27 -2.07 -8.04 -9.90
C ARG A 27 -1.59 -6.71 -10.49
N THR A 28 -2.50 -5.75 -10.68
CA THR A 28 -2.15 -4.46 -11.30
C THR A 28 -1.25 -3.64 -10.36
N VAL A 29 -1.59 -3.58 -9.08
CA VAL A 29 -0.80 -2.88 -8.05
C VAL A 29 0.56 -3.53 -7.88
N THR A 30 0.64 -4.87 -7.80
CA THR A 30 1.90 -5.58 -7.60
C THR A 30 2.80 -5.48 -8.83
N ASN A 31 2.25 -5.51 -10.05
CA ASN A 31 3.06 -5.31 -11.25
C ASN A 31 3.66 -3.90 -11.29
N CYS A 32 2.88 -2.88 -10.89
CA CYS A 32 3.38 -1.51 -10.75
C CYS A 32 4.47 -1.42 -9.66
N ALA A 33 4.27 -2.07 -8.51
CA ALA A 33 5.25 -2.13 -7.42
C ALA A 33 6.57 -2.78 -7.84
N LEU A 34 6.51 -3.93 -8.52
CA LEU A 34 7.70 -4.62 -9.01
C LEU A 34 8.46 -3.79 -10.06
N LYS A 35 7.74 -3.14 -10.98
CA LYS A 35 8.35 -2.23 -11.94
C LYS A 35 9.06 -1.06 -11.25
N MET A 36 8.40 -0.43 -10.26
CA MET A 36 9.00 0.70 -9.56
C MET A 36 10.17 0.31 -8.68
N GLU A 37 10.09 -0.86 -8.05
CA GLU A 37 11.19 -1.45 -7.30
C GLU A 37 12.40 -1.66 -8.21
N GLU A 38 12.20 -2.25 -9.39
CA GLU A 38 13.28 -2.42 -10.37
C GLU A 38 13.91 -1.08 -10.77
N GLU A 39 13.09 -0.10 -11.16
CA GLU A 39 13.57 1.22 -11.58
C GLU A 39 14.37 1.95 -10.49
N ARG A 40 13.94 1.85 -9.22
CA ARG A 40 14.64 2.53 -8.10
C ARG A 40 15.88 1.81 -7.64
N LEU A 41 15.93 0.50 -7.73
CA LEU A 41 17.10 -0.29 -7.33
C LEU A 41 18.27 -0.17 -8.33
N ILE A 42 18.02 0.41 -9.51
CA ILE A 42 19.10 0.79 -10.44
C ILE A 42 19.87 1.98 -9.85
N GLY A 43 21.14 1.74 -9.51
CA GLY A 43 22.07 2.80 -9.06
C GLY A 43 21.96 3.20 -7.58
N GLY A 44 21.04 2.62 -6.80
CA GLY A 44 20.89 2.91 -5.38
C GLY A 44 21.60 1.92 -4.44
N LEU A 45 21.96 2.42 -3.25
CA LEU A 45 22.50 1.63 -2.14
C LEU A 45 21.37 1.28 -1.16
N TYR A 46 20.53 0.32 -1.53
CA TYR A 46 19.48 -0.19 -0.66
C TYR A 46 19.93 -1.49 0.00
N SER A 47 19.65 -1.63 1.30
CA SER A 47 19.88 -2.87 2.05
C SER A 47 18.63 -3.73 2.14
N ASN A 48 17.44 -3.12 2.09
CA ASN A 48 16.15 -3.78 2.19
C ASN A 48 15.10 -3.02 1.37
N VAL A 49 14.04 -3.73 0.98
CA VAL A 49 12.81 -3.15 0.43
C VAL A 49 11.67 -3.47 1.37
N VAL A 50 10.89 -2.44 1.74
CA VAL A 50 9.70 -2.61 2.58
C VAL A 50 8.48 -2.20 1.79
N TRP A 51 7.54 -3.12 1.61
CA TRP A 51 6.23 -2.84 1.06
C TRP A 51 5.25 -2.60 2.20
N MET A 52 4.75 -1.38 2.33
CA MET A 52 3.64 -1.07 3.23
C MET A 52 2.32 -1.16 2.45
N VAL A 53 1.55 -2.21 2.71
CA VAL A 53 0.27 -2.48 2.06
C VAL A 53 -0.87 -2.00 2.96
N VAL A 54 -1.48 -0.89 2.56
CA VAL A 54 -2.68 -0.33 3.21
C VAL A 54 -3.91 -0.75 2.40
N THR A 55 -4.76 -1.59 2.99
CA THR A 55 -5.96 -2.11 2.31
C THR A 55 -7.09 -2.41 3.29
N ASP A 56 -8.32 -2.22 2.84
CA ASP A 56 -9.54 -2.59 3.56
C ASP A 56 -9.93 -4.07 3.38
N SER A 57 -9.21 -4.82 2.53
CA SER A 57 -9.40 -6.25 2.30
C SER A 57 -8.30 -7.05 3.01
N PRO A 58 -8.58 -7.67 4.19
CA PRO A 58 -7.61 -8.50 4.90
C PRO A 58 -7.08 -9.65 4.03
N ALA A 59 -7.92 -10.22 3.17
CA ALA A 59 -7.52 -11.27 2.25
C ALA A 59 -6.48 -10.78 1.23
N LEU A 60 -6.65 -9.55 0.70
CA LEU A 60 -5.69 -8.95 -0.23
C LEU A 60 -4.36 -8.67 0.47
N GLY A 61 -4.41 -8.10 1.69
CA GLY A 61 -3.22 -7.86 2.50
C GLY A 61 -2.46 -9.16 2.79
N GLN A 62 -3.16 -10.18 3.29
CA GLN A 62 -2.55 -11.48 3.57
C GLN A 62 -1.96 -12.11 2.31
N ARG A 63 -2.67 -12.03 1.17
CA ARG A 63 -2.14 -12.55 -0.09
C ARG A 63 -0.85 -11.87 -0.52
N ALA A 64 -0.71 -10.56 -0.29
CA ALA A 64 0.52 -9.83 -0.57
C ALA A 64 1.68 -10.33 0.31
N VAL A 65 1.43 -10.57 1.61
CA VAL A 65 2.41 -11.15 2.54
C VAL A 65 2.83 -12.53 2.06
N ASP A 66 1.87 -13.44 1.88
CA ASP A 66 2.13 -14.83 1.48
C ASP A 66 2.90 -14.92 0.15
N THR A 67 2.68 -13.96 -0.75
CA THR A 67 3.28 -13.97 -2.08
C THR A 67 4.65 -13.32 -2.10
N TYR A 68 4.90 -12.25 -1.35
CA TYR A 68 6.06 -11.38 -1.56
C TYR A 68 6.97 -11.19 -0.34
N ASP A 69 6.50 -11.52 0.87
CA ASP A 69 7.29 -11.36 2.09
C ASP A 69 8.46 -12.35 2.13
N GLY A 70 9.62 -11.89 2.62
CA GLY A 70 10.84 -12.67 2.72
C GLY A 70 11.49 -13.03 1.37
N GLN A 71 10.93 -12.59 0.24
CA GLN A 71 11.52 -12.83 -1.06
C GLN A 71 12.80 -12.02 -1.25
N ASN A 72 13.78 -12.64 -1.90
CA ASN A 72 14.95 -11.91 -2.39
C ASN A 72 14.55 -11.10 -3.62
N VAL A 73 14.94 -9.83 -3.64
CA VAL A 73 14.78 -8.97 -4.78
C VAL A 73 15.88 -9.27 -5.79
N THR A 74 15.53 -10.01 -6.84
CA THR A 74 16.44 -10.32 -7.95
C THR A 74 16.22 -9.31 -9.08
N LYS A 75 17.29 -8.61 -9.50
CA LYS A 75 17.24 -7.67 -10.64
C LYS A 75 17.03 -8.41 -11.97
N ALA A 76 16.40 -7.73 -12.94
CA ALA A 76 16.26 -8.25 -14.29
C ALA A 76 17.44 -7.91 -15.23
N ASN A 77 18.48 -7.19 -14.80
CA ASN A 77 19.47 -6.60 -15.73
C ASN A 77 20.94 -6.52 -15.23
N ASP A 78 21.49 -7.56 -14.59
CA ASP A 78 22.95 -7.75 -14.35
C ASP A 78 23.76 -6.62 -13.64
N VAL A 79 23.14 -5.54 -13.15
CA VAL A 79 23.83 -4.54 -12.33
C VAL A 79 24.07 -5.11 -10.94
N LEU A 80 25.28 -5.60 -10.71
CA LEU A 80 25.78 -6.16 -9.45
C LEU A 80 25.31 -5.33 -8.25
N LEU A 81 24.37 -5.86 -7.49
CA LEU A 81 24.09 -5.37 -6.14
C LEU A 81 25.18 -5.88 -5.20
N PRO A 82 25.50 -5.15 -4.13
CA PRO A 82 26.48 -5.58 -3.13
C PRO A 82 26.05 -6.84 -2.35
N GLY A 83 24.82 -7.34 -2.55
CA GLY A 83 24.31 -8.57 -1.94
C GLY A 83 22.82 -8.78 -2.25
N PRO A 84 22.22 -9.87 -1.73
CA PRO A 84 20.77 -10.07 -1.81
C PRO A 84 20.05 -8.97 -1.03
N ILE A 85 19.08 -8.31 -1.67
CA ILE A 85 18.18 -7.36 -1.00
C ILE A 85 16.94 -8.13 -0.58
N HIS A 86 16.57 -8.06 0.69
CA HIS A 86 15.36 -8.71 1.19
C HIS A 86 14.15 -7.81 1.04
N ARG A 87 13.02 -8.40 0.65
CA ARG A 87 11.71 -7.74 0.69
C ARG A 87 10.98 -8.14 1.97
N SER A 88 10.46 -7.14 2.68
CA SER A 88 9.51 -7.32 3.76
C SER A 88 8.17 -6.70 3.40
N VAL A 89 7.08 -7.37 3.71
CA VAL A 89 5.72 -6.87 3.48
C VAL A 89 5.07 -6.61 4.83
N LEU A 90 4.76 -5.34 5.08
CA LEU A 90 3.98 -4.91 6.23
C LEU A 90 2.56 -4.67 5.75
N THR A 91 1.59 -5.29 6.42
CA THR A 91 0.18 -5.01 6.19
C THR A 91 -0.38 -4.25 7.35
N THR A 92 -1.27 -3.33 7.03
CA THR A 92 -2.11 -2.68 8.02
C THR A 92 -3.55 -2.88 7.60
N ALA A 93 -4.33 -3.35 8.56
CA ALA A 93 -5.77 -3.49 8.43
C ALA A 93 -6.48 -2.21 8.88
N SER A 94 -5.80 -1.05 8.88
CA SER A 94 -6.49 0.19 9.22
C SER A 94 -7.73 0.26 8.35
N GLN A 95 -8.87 0.31 9.04
CA GLN A 95 -10.17 0.30 8.41
C GLN A 95 -10.44 1.69 7.87
N GLY A 96 -9.58 2.14 6.96
CA GLY A 96 -9.91 3.18 6.03
C GLY A 96 -11.00 2.66 5.11
N LYS A 97 -12.27 2.67 5.55
CA LYS A 97 -13.45 2.77 4.65
C LYS A 97 -13.37 4.00 3.70
N GLN A 98 -12.25 4.73 3.72
CA GLN A 98 -11.84 6.00 3.15
C GLN A 98 -11.27 5.90 1.72
N THR A 99 -11.81 5.01 0.89
CA THR A 99 -12.17 5.49 -0.46
C THR A 99 -13.38 6.44 -0.39
N LYS A 100 -14.11 6.46 0.74
CA LYS A 100 -15.02 7.56 1.16
C LYS A 100 -14.99 7.76 2.67
N ALA A 101 -15.03 9.01 3.15
CA ALA A 101 -15.08 9.27 4.59
C ALA A 101 -16.16 8.43 5.29
N ASN A 102 -15.75 7.47 6.13
CA ASN A 102 -16.67 6.90 7.10
C ASN A 102 -17.15 8.09 7.93
N ARG A 103 -18.46 8.34 7.95
CA ARG A 103 -18.98 9.52 8.62
C ARG A 103 -18.74 9.49 10.13
N LYS A 104 -18.46 8.31 10.71
CA LYS A 104 -18.25 8.11 12.16
C LYS A 104 -17.27 6.94 12.43
N PRO A 105 -15.96 7.08 12.16
CA PRO A 105 -14.98 6.08 12.59
C PRO A 105 -14.90 6.06 14.12
N SER A 106 -14.50 4.93 14.71
CA SER A 106 -14.09 4.96 16.11
C SER A 106 -12.80 5.77 16.26
N THR A 107 -12.51 6.28 17.46
CA THR A 107 -11.25 7.01 17.72
C THR A 107 -10.03 6.17 17.38
N LYS A 108 -10.09 4.86 17.65
CA LYS A 108 -9.02 3.92 17.34
C LYS A 108 -8.81 3.82 15.82
N ASP A 109 -9.87 3.57 15.06
CA ASP A 109 -9.78 3.43 13.60
C ASP A 109 -9.27 4.72 12.94
N PHE A 110 -9.70 5.87 13.46
CA PHE A 110 -9.21 7.16 12.98
C PHE A 110 -7.72 7.36 13.27
N ALA A 111 -7.27 7.06 14.49
CA ALA A 111 -5.86 7.19 14.86
C ALA A 111 -4.96 6.26 14.03
N GLU A 112 -5.37 5.00 13.84
CA GLU A 112 -4.65 4.04 12.99
C GLU A 112 -4.58 4.52 11.54
N ALA A 113 -5.70 5.00 10.98
CA ALA A 113 -5.72 5.58 9.63
C ALA A 113 -4.81 6.83 9.53
N MET A 114 -4.79 7.70 10.53
CA MET A 114 -3.91 8.88 10.50
C MET A 114 -2.42 8.51 10.54
N ILE A 115 -2.07 7.45 11.29
CA ILE A 115 -0.70 6.93 11.33
C ILE A 115 -0.32 6.34 9.97
N ASP A 116 -1.18 5.53 9.37
CA ASP A 116 -0.90 4.94 8.06
C ASP A 116 -0.79 6.00 6.96
N TRP A 117 -1.67 7.01 7.00
CA TRP A 117 -1.60 8.15 6.10
C TRP A 117 -0.28 8.90 6.25
N TYR A 118 0.16 9.11 7.49
CA TYR A 118 1.43 9.77 7.78
C TYR A 118 2.61 8.95 7.22
N LEU A 119 2.64 7.65 7.50
CA LEU A 119 3.70 6.73 7.08
C LEU A 119 3.77 6.57 5.56
N LEU A 120 2.61 6.51 4.89
CA LEU A 120 2.56 6.54 3.42
C LEU A 120 3.23 7.81 2.86
N GLY A 121 3.02 8.97 3.48
CA GLY A 121 3.72 10.19 3.11
C GLY A 121 5.24 10.13 3.34
N GLU A 122 5.73 9.32 4.26
CA GLU A 122 7.18 9.18 4.49
C GLU A 122 7.85 8.20 3.51
N SER A 123 7.08 7.44 2.73
CA SER A 123 7.59 6.47 1.75
C SER A 123 8.35 7.13 0.59
N ASP A 124 9.27 6.40 -0.04
CA ASP A 124 10.01 6.88 -1.22
C ASP A 124 9.12 6.99 -2.46
N ILE A 125 8.12 6.09 -2.56
CA ILE A 125 7.13 6.01 -3.63
C ILE A 125 5.81 5.54 -3.03
N VAL A 126 4.71 6.16 -3.48
CA VAL A 126 3.34 5.71 -3.18
C VAL A 126 2.73 5.09 -4.42
N ILE A 127 2.09 3.93 -4.28
CA ILE A 127 1.33 3.28 -5.36
C ILE A 127 -0.13 3.17 -4.93
N SER A 128 -1.04 3.69 -5.75
CA SER A 128 -2.48 3.64 -5.46
C SER A 128 -3.24 2.86 -6.54
N GLY A 129 -4.13 1.99 -6.09
CA GLY A 129 -5.11 1.32 -6.96
C GLY A 129 -6.31 2.20 -7.34
N GLY A 130 -6.42 3.42 -6.81
CA GLY A 130 -7.58 4.31 -6.91
C GLY A 130 -7.39 5.55 -7.81
N GLY A 131 -8.31 6.52 -7.70
CA GLY A 131 -8.27 7.80 -8.42
C GLY A 131 -7.47 8.92 -7.72
N SER A 132 -7.48 10.11 -8.32
CA SER A 132 -6.62 11.28 -8.02
C SER A 132 -6.78 11.89 -6.61
N LEU A 133 -7.81 11.50 -5.84
CA LEU A 133 -8.06 11.95 -4.46
C LEU A 133 -8.15 10.78 -3.47
N SER A 134 -7.45 9.68 -3.76
CA SER A 134 -7.37 8.55 -2.85
C SER A 134 -6.59 8.89 -1.58
N PHE A 135 -6.77 8.08 -0.53
CA PHE A 135 -6.01 8.15 0.72
C PHE A 135 -4.48 8.16 0.49
N GLY A 136 -3.99 7.34 -0.44
CA GLY A 136 -2.58 7.35 -0.85
C GLY A 136 -2.18 8.63 -1.59
N ALA A 137 -3.07 9.21 -2.41
CA ALA A 137 -2.79 10.46 -3.10
C ALA A 137 -2.60 11.63 -2.14
N THR A 138 -3.50 11.78 -1.17
CA THR A 138 -3.39 12.84 -0.16
C THR A 138 -2.17 12.65 0.75
N ALA A 139 -1.81 11.39 1.06
CA ALA A 139 -0.59 11.08 1.81
C ALA A 139 0.66 11.49 1.02
N SER A 140 0.72 11.15 -0.27
CA SER A 140 1.82 11.47 -1.18
C SER A 140 2.02 12.98 -1.33
N LEU A 141 0.92 13.73 -1.42
CA LEU A 141 0.93 15.19 -1.55
C LEU A 141 1.56 15.90 -0.35
N ARG A 142 1.38 15.37 0.87
CA ARG A 142 1.90 15.97 2.11
C ARG A 142 3.40 16.22 2.07
N THR A 143 4.13 15.35 1.41
CA THR A 143 5.60 15.27 1.40
C THR A 143 6.16 15.30 -0.01
N ALA A 144 5.33 15.65 -1.00
CA ALA A 144 5.67 15.69 -2.43
C ALA A 144 6.31 14.39 -2.94
N ARG A 145 5.84 13.23 -2.46
CA ARG A 145 6.33 11.94 -2.93
C ARG A 145 5.74 11.60 -4.30
N PRO A 146 6.47 10.88 -5.16
CA PRO A 146 5.93 10.36 -6.40
C PRO A 146 4.77 9.39 -6.12
N LEU A 147 3.60 9.71 -6.65
CA LEU A 147 2.44 8.84 -6.67
C LEU A 147 2.36 8.14 -8.02
N HIS A 148 2.23 6.81 -8.01
CA HIS A 148 1.95 6.03 -9.21
C HIS A 148 0.55 5.43 -9.12
N LEU A 149 -0.23 5.61 -10.17
CA LEU A 149 -1.53 4.95 -10.28
C LEU A 149 -1.33 3.58 -10.90
N ALA A 150 -1.76 2.54 -10.20
CA ALA A 150 -1.77 1.16 -10.67
C ALA A 150 -2.86 0.97 -11.74
N ARG A 151 -2.64 1.58 -12.90
CA ARG A 151 -3.35 1.37 -14.17
C ARG A 151 -2.47 0.49 -15.08
N LYS A 152 -2.83 0.39 -16.37
CA LYS A 152 -2.16 -0.50 -17.34
C LYS A 152 -0.64 -0.28 -17.47
N ASP A 153 -0.13 0.90 -17.11
CA ASP A 153 1.24 1.34 -17.38
C ASP A 153 1.98 1.96 -16.17
N CYS A 154 1.37 1.96 -14.98
CA CYS A 154 1.99 2.48 -13.75
C CYS A 154 2.42 3.97 -13.89
N GLN A 155 1.54 4.80 -14.47
CA GLN A 155 1.82 6.22 -14.68
C GLN A 155 2.04 6.96 -13.37
N GLN A 156 3.09 7.76 -13.33
CA GLN A 156 3.29 8.75 -12.27
C GLN A 156 2.26 9.87 -12.44
N GLU A 157 1.51 10.14 -11.37
CA GLU A 157 0.60 11.27 -11.30
C GLU A 157 1.39 12.52 -10.89
N THR A 158 1.34 13.56 -11.73
CA THR A 158 1.94 14.85 -11.42
C THR A 158 0.83 15.77 -10.97
N PHE A 159 0.90 16.20 -9.71
CA PHE A 159 0.03 17.23 -9.19
C PHE A 159 0.62 18.59 -9.56
N SER A 160 0.00 19.30 -10.49
CA SER A 160 0.25 20.72 -10.69
C SER A 160 -0.64 21.49 -9.72
N PHE A 161 -0.03 22.37 -8.94
CA PHE A 161 -0.73 23.33 -8.07
C PHE A 161 -0.90 24.69 -8.76
N ASP A 162 -0.78 24.74 -10.10
CA ASP A 162 -0.86 25.98 -10.87
C ASP A 162 -2.30 26.51 -11.01
N GLU A 163 -3.31 25.82 -10.44
CA GLU A 163 -4.65 26.37 -10.35
C GLU A 163 -4.69 27.48 -9.28
N PRO A 164 -5.04 28.72 -9.65
CA PRO A 164 -5.14 29.81 -8.69
C PRO A 164 -6.18 29.47 -7.61
N LEU A 165 -5.79 29.67 -6.35
CA LEU A 165 -6.61 29.46 -5.14
C LEU A 165 -8.00 30.11 -5.23
N ASP A 166 -8.13 31.12 -6.07
CA ASP A 166 -9.33 31.92 -6.31
C ASP A 166 -10.48 31.11 -6.97
N GLN A 167 -10.22 29.90 -7.48
CA GLN A 167 -11.24 29.04 -8.12
C GLN A 167 -11.79 27.91 -7.22
N LEU A 168 -11.36 27.82 -5.95
CA LEU A 168 -11.77 26.75 -5.03
C LEU A 168 -12.88 27.19 -4.02
N SER A 169 -13.59 28.30 -4.29
CA SER A 169 -14.68 28.81 -3.45
C SER A 169 -16.07 28.33 -3.87
#